data_AF-A0A970Z1W3-F1
#
_entry.id   AF-A0A970Z1W3-F1
#
_cell.length_a   1.000
_cell.length_b   1.000
_cell.length_c   1.000
_cell.angle_alpha   90.00
_cell.angle_beta   90.00
_cell.angle_gamma   90.00
#
_symmetry.space_group_name_H-M   'P 1'
#
loop_
_entity.id
_entity.type
_entity.pdbx_description
1 polymer ?
#
loop_
_entity_poly.entity_id
_entity_poly.type
_entity_poly.pdbx_seq_one_letter_code
_entity_poly.pdbx_strand_id
1 'polypeptide(L)'
;MNGAIQNPAGLDPTLPEFWYKILVALLIGLLIGLERETKKKIGSHSFAGIRTFPLIAVYGFLAAFIAGIMSIYVYVIMFFVFGMLISISYYFAARDGKPGGTTEITLILVFILGSLVYWGFLLLPVAISVIMLIFLALKAEFRAFAGKIDQEDFYAAIKFAIITVIVLPLLPDKTFPPLDVFNPRKIWYMVVLIAGISF
;
A
#
# COMPACT_ATOMS: atom_id res chain seq x y z
N MET A 1 27.64 -8.26 39.86
CA MET A 1 26.66 -7.20 39.55
C MET A 1 26.10 -7.50 38.17
N ASN A 2 25.15 -8.44 38.13
CA ASN A 2 24.53 -8.95 36.90
C ASN A 2 23.29 -8.11 36.62
N GLY A 3 23.49 -6.98 35.95
CA GLY A 3 22.41 -6.26 35.28
C GLY A 3 22.19 -6.94 33.94
N ALA A 4 21.35 -7.98 33.93
CA ALA A 4 20.79 -8.51 32.69
C ALA A 4 20.13 -7.34 31.96
N ILE A 5 20.79 -6.87 30.90
CA ILE A 5 20.20 -6.00 29.90
C ILE A 5 18.97 -6.78 29.42
N GLN A 6 17.79 -6.35 29.85
CA GLN A 6 16.53 -6.98 29.46
C GLN A 6 16.36 -6.78 27.97
N ASN A 7 16.91 -7.71 27.20
CA ASN A 7 16.73 -7.82 25.77
C ASN A 7 15.28 -8.26 25.56
N PRO A 8 14.38 -7.40 25.04
CA PRO A 8 12.98 -7.79 24.88
C PRO A 8 12.80 -8.95 23.88
N ALA A 9 13.84 -9.31 23.10
CA ALA A 9 13.84 -10.43 22.16
C ALA A 9 14.88 -11.53 22.44
N GLY A 10 15.80 -11.35 23.40
CA GLY A 10 16.84 -12.35 23.74
C GLY A 10 17.82 -12.77 22.64
N LEU A 11 17.87 -12.08 21.49
CA LEU A 11 18.71 -12.46 20.35
C LEU A 11 20.14 -11.93 20.48
N ASP A 12 21.10 -12.83 20.72
CA ASP A 12 22.52 -12.52 20.54
C ASP A 12 22.88 -12.50 19.04
N PRO A 13 23.71 -11.54 18.56
CA PRO A 13 24.11 -11.43 17.14
C PRO A 13 24.88 -12.65 16.60
N THR A 14 25.38 -13.48 17.51
CA THR A 14 26.12 -14.71 17.23
C THR A 14 25.19 -15.90 16.96
N LEU A 15 23.89 -15.77 17.24
CA LEU A 15 22.93 -16.86 17.06
C LEU A 15 22.46 -16.96 15.61
N PRO A 16 22.26 -18.19 15.08
CA PRO A 16 21.67 -18.40 13.75
C PRO A 16 20.31 -17.72 13.57
N GLU A 17 19.53 -17.56 14.63
CA GLU A 17 18.22 -16.91 14.60
C GLU A 17 18.29 -15.42 14.22
N PHE A 18 19.33 -14.70 14.64
CA PHE A 18 19.51 -13.29 14.28
C PHE A 18 19.71 -13.14 12.77
N TRP A 19 20.58 -13.98 12.20
CA TRP A 19 20.86 -14.02 10.76
C TRP A 19 19.67 -14.51 9.94
N TYR A 20 18.86 -15.42 10.48
CA TYR A 20 17.60 -15.78 9.86
C TYR A 20 16.63 -14.60 9.81
N LYS A 21 16.46 -13.89 10.94
CA LYS A 21 15.57 -12.73 11.02
C LYS A 21 16.00 -11.58 10.11
N ILE A 22 17.29 -11.24 10.06
CA ILE A 22 17.78 -10.21 9.15
C ILE A 22 17.59 -10.62 7.68
N LEU A 23 17.75 -11.90 7.34
CA LEU A 23 17.49 -12.43 6.01
C LEU A 23 15.99 -12.31 5.65
N VAL A 24 15.08 -12.62 6.58
CA VAL A 24 13.64 -12.42 6.38
C VAL A 24 13.31 -10.94 6.14
N ALA A 25 13.86 -10.02 6.95
CA ALA A 25 13.66 -8.58 6.75
C ALA A 25 14.18 -8.13 5.36
N LEU A 26 15.34 -8.62 4.96
CA LEU A 26 15.92 -8.35 3.65
C LEU A 26 15.03 -8.87 2.52
N LEU A 27 14.52 -10.11 2.63
CA LEU A 27 13.61 -10.69 1.64
C LEU A 27 12.29 -9.91 1.54
N ILE A 28 11.71 -9.46 2.66
CA ILE A 28 10.52 -8.61 2.66
C ILE A 28 10.78 -7.33 1.87
N GLY A 29 11.90 -6.64 2.15
CA GLY A 29 12.28 -5.44 1.42
C GLY A 29 12.56 -5.72 -0.07
N LEU A 30 13.12 -6.89 -0.39
CA LEU A 30 13.43 -7.28 -1.77
C LEU A 30 12.17 -7.56 -2.58
N LEU A 31 11.21 -8.29 -2.00
CA LEU A 31 9.91 -8.56 -2.64
C LEU A 31 9.18 -7.26 -2.99
N ILE A 32 9.11 -6.32 -2.05
CA ILE A 32 8.49 -5.01 -2.28
C ILE A 32 9.31 -4.19 -3.29
N GLY A 33 10.65 -4.26 -3.21
CA GLY A 33 11.57 -3.55 -4.10
C GLY A 33 11.48 -4.00 -5.56
N LEU A 34 11.30 -5.30 -5.81
CA LEU A 34 11.12 -5.87 -7.15
C LEU A 34 9.88 -5.29 -7.83
N GLU A 35 8.73 -5.34 -7.16
CA GLU A 35 7.47 -4.79 -7.68
C GLU A 35 7.58 -3.28 -7.96
N ARG A 36 8.37 -2.56 -7.15
CA ARG A 36 8.62 -1.13 -7.33
C ARG A 36 9.56 -0.84 -8.50
N GLU A 37 10.53 -1.71 -8.79
CA GLU A 37 11.43 -1.55 -9.92
C GLU A 37 10.76 -1.86 -11.27
N THR A 38 9.91 -2.88 -11.34
CA THR A 38 9.16 -3.24 -12.56
C THR A 38 8.29 -2.07 -13.08
N LYS A 39 7.96 -1.11 -12.21
CA LYS A 39 7.14 0.07 -12.54
C LYS A 39 7.93 1.34 -12.86
N LYS A 40 9.27 1.30 -12.87
CA LYS A 40 10.08 2.38 -13.45
C LYS A 40 9.86 2.40 -14.95
N LYS A 41 8.99 3.28 -15.44
CA LYS A 41 9.00 3.68 -16.84
C LYS A 41 10.40 4.22 -17.18
N ILE A 42 10.92 3.81 -18.33
CA ILE A 42 12.16 4.33 -18.95
C ILE A 42 12.10 5.87 -18.90
N GLY A 43 12.92 6.49 -18.03
CA GLY A 43 12.98 7.96 -17.85
C GLY A 43 12.35 8.54 -16.58
N SER A 44 11.65 7.74 -15.75
CA SER A 44 11.18 8.17 -14.42
C SER A 44 12.20 7.77 -13.36
N HIS A 45 12.91 8.75 -12.80
CA HIS A 45 13.72 8.58 -11.59
C HIS A 45 12.82 8.31 -10.38
N SER A 46 12.27 7.10 -10.26
CA SER A 46 11.71 6.65 -8.99
C SER A 46 12.86 6.42 -8.01
N PHE A 47 12.82 7.12 -6.89
CA PHE A 47 13.88 7.17 -5.87
C PHE A 47 14.15 5.82 -5.20
N ALA A 48 13.21 4.86 -5.27
CA ALA A 48 13.34 3.59 -4.56
C ALA A 48 12.97 2.35 -5.43
N GLY A 49 13.78 1.29 -5.33
CA GLY A 49 13.65 0.02 -6.06
C GLY A 49 14.37 -1.13 -5.36
N ILE A 50 14.84 -2.15 -6.08
CA ILE A 50 15.42 -3.39 -5.51
C ILE A 50 16.61 -3.20 -4.58
N ARG A 51 17.29 -2.05 -4.62
CA ARG A 51 18.42 -1.77 -3.72
C ARG A 51 17.98 -1.05 -2.45
N THR A 52 17.04 -0.11 -2.57
CA THR A 52 16.69 0.77 -1.44
C THR A 52 15.71 0.10 -0.49
N PHE A 53 14.71 -0.64 -0.98
CA PHE A 53 13.72 -1.28 -0.11
C PHE A 53 14.33 -2.35 0.82
N PRO A 54 15.22 -3.26 0.36
CA PRO A 54 15.94 -4.16 1.28
C PRO A 54 16.78 -3.42 2.30
N LEU A 55 17.51 -2.37 1.88
CA LEU A 55 18.35 -1.58 2.78
C LEU A 55 17.50 -0.88 3.85
N ILE A 56 16.30 -0.41 3.51
CA ILE A 56 15.38 0.21 4.46
C ILE A 56 14.80 -0.82 5.44
N ALA A 57 14.47 -2.02 4.97
CA ALA A 57 14.01 -3.10 5.85
C ALA A 57 15.11 -3.48 6.86
N VAL A 58 16.35 -3.61 6.39
CA VAL A 58 17.51 -3.86 7.25
C VAL A 58 17.75 -2.67 8.20
N TYR A 59 17.60 -1.43 7.73
CA TYR A 59 17.72 -0.24 8.56
C TYR A 59 16.69 -0.22 9.71
N GLY A 60 15.43 -0.58 9.44
CA GLY A 60 14.40 -0.76 10.47
C GLY A 60 14.73 -1.86 11.48
N PHE A 61 15.18 -3.01 10.97
CA PHE A 61 15.63 -4.13 11.81
C PHE A 61 16.78 -3.71 12.75
N LEU A 62 17.79 -3.02 12.21
CA LEU A 62 18.93 -2.53 12.99
C LEU A 62 18.53 -1.42 13.97
N ALA A 63 17.62 -0.53 13.59
CA ALA A 63 17.11 0.51 14.48
C ALA A 63 16.40 -0.10 15.70
N ALA A 64 15.60 -1.16 15.48
CA ALA A 64 14.95 -1.90 16.56
C ALA A 64 15.95 -2.69 17.42
N PHE A 65 16.98 -3.27 16.81
CA PHE A 65 18.07 -3.94 17.53
C PHE A 65 18.83 -2.99 18.47
N ILE A 66 19.31 -1.86 17.95
CA ILE A 66 20.04 -0.85 18.73
C ILE A 66 19.17 -0.32 19.87
N ALA A 67 17.87 -0.10 19.62
CA ALA A 67 16.94 0.34 20.64
C ALA A 67 16.71 -0.69 21.76
N GLY A 68 16.84 -1.98 21.45
CA GLY A 68 16.82 -3.06 22.45
C GLY A 68 18.04 -3.07 23.37
N ILE A 69 19.18 -2.52 22.92
CA ILE A 69 20.42 -2.43 23.72
C ILE A 69 20.47 -1.15 24.53
N MET A 70 20.10 -0.01 23.93
CA MET A 70 20.19 1.31 24.56
C MET A 70 18.87 1.74 25.19
N SER A 71 17.90 2.12 24.36
CA SER A 71 16.60 2.63 24.78
C SER A 71 15.65 2.79 23.60
N ILE A 72 14.35 2.73 23.87
CA ILE A 72 13.29 3.01 22.89
C ILE A 72 13.39 4.41 22.27
N TYR A 73 13.94 5.41 22.97
CA TYR A 73 14.12 6.76 22.42
C TYR A 73 15.04 6.78 21.19
N VAL A 74 16.01 5.87 21.14
CA VAL A 74 16.94 5.75 20.00
C VAL A 74 16.20 5.30 18.74
N TYR A 75 15.23 4.38 18.89
CA TYR A 75 14.35 3.97 17.78
C TYR A 75 13.55 5.16 17.24
N VAL A 76 12.94 5.94 18.14
CA VAL A 76 12.13 7.10 17.78
C VAL A 76 12.97 8.12 17.01
N ILE A 77 14.19 8.42 17.48
CA ILE A 77 15.11 9.33 16.81
C ILE A 77 15.46 8.81 15.40
N MET A 78 15.83 7.53 15.25
CA MET A 78 16.14 6.96 13.94
C MET A 78 14.95 6.98 12.98
N PHE A 79 13.75 6.71 13.49
CA PHE A 79 12.52 6.79 12.71
C PHE A 79 12.25 8.21 12.21
N PHE A 80 12.42 9.23 13.06
CA PHE A 80 12.25 10.63 12.67
C PHE A 80 13.33 11.11 11.68
N VAL A 81 14.59 10.72 11.89
CA VAL A 81 15.69 11.02 10.95
C VAL A 81 15.39 10.43 9.58
N PHE A 82 14.93 9.18 9.55
CA PHE A 82 14.51 8.52 8.31
C PHE A 82 13.30 9.18 7.65
N GLY A 83 12.27 9.49 8.44
CA GLY A 83 11.08 10.21 7.97
C GLY A 83 11.42 11.60 7.40
N MET A 84 12.36 12.32 8.02
CA MET A 84 12.88 13.59 7.52
C MET A 84 13.60 13.40 6.17
N LEU A 85 14.44 12.37 6.04
CA LEU A 85 15.13 12.07 4.78
C LEU A 85 14.15 11.75 3.66
N ILE A 86 13.11 10.95 3.94
CA ILE A 86 12.02 10.69 2.98
C ILE A 86 11.29 11.98 2.63
N SER A 87 10.98 12.83 3.61
CA SER A 87 10.25 14.07 3.38
C SER A 87 11.03 15.04 2.50
N ILE A 88 12.35 15.13 2.71
CA ILE A 88 13.24 15.92 1.86
C ILE A 88 13.28 15.34 0.44
N SER A 89 13.43 14.02 0.32
CA SER A 89 13.41 13.34 -0.99
C SER A 89 12.09 13.56 -1.74
N TYR A 90 10.95 13.46 -1.05
CA TYR A 90 9.63 13.77 -1.57
C TYR A 90 9.52 15.22 -2.04
N TYR A 91 10.03 16.17 -1.24
CA TYR A 91 9.99 17.59 -1.58
C TYR A 91 10.73 17.88 -2.89
N PHE A 92 11.92 17.31 -3.07
CA PHE A 92 12.67 17.43 -4.32
C PHE A 92 11.94 16.75 -5.50
N ALA A 93 11.42 15.53 -5.29
CA ALA A 93 10.68 14.82 -6.33
C ALA A 93 9.37 15.52 -6.75
N ALA A 94 8.68 16.16 -5.78
CA ALA A 94 7.45 16.91 -6.02
C ALA A 94 7.71 18.21 -6.78
N ARG A 95 8.82 18.91 -6.50
CA ARG A 95 9.25 20.10 -7.28
C ARG A 95 9.50 19.76 -8.74
N ASP A 96 10.01 18.57 -9.04
CA ASP A 96 10.23 18.09 -10.40
C ASP A 96 8.95 17.57 -11.10
N GLY A 97 7.77 17.85 -10.54
CA GLY A 97 6.47 17.49 -11.12
C GLY A 97 6.16 15.99 -11.05
N LYS A 98 6.85 15.22 -10.20
CA LYS A 98 6.69 13.77 -10.07
C LYS A 98 6.26 13.37 -8.65
N PRO A 99 5.03 13.70 -8.22
CA PRO A 99 4.56 13.33 -6.90
C PRO A 99 4.34 11.81 -6.83
N GLY A 100 5.32 11.09 -6.29
CA GLY A 100 5.05 9.82 -5.64
C GLY A 100 4.60 10.15 -4.23
N GLY A 101 3.40 9.76 -3.80
CA GLY A 101 3.03 9.79 -2.37
C GLY A 101 2.97 8.40 -1.76
N THR A 102 2.59 7.41 -2.58
CA THR A 102 2.50 6.01 -2.13
C THR A 102 3.86 5.34 -1.95
N THR A 103 4.93 5.87 -2.56
CA THR A 103 6.26 5.25 -2.45
C THR A 103 6.83 5.51 -1.07
N GLU A 104 6.68 6.73 -0.57
CA GLU A 104 7.10 7.31 0.69
C GLU A 104 6.42 6.57 1.84
N ILE A 105 5.10 6.40 1.75
CA ILE A 105 4.34 5.57 2.69
C ILE A 105 4.85 4.14 2.70
N THR A 106 5.19 3.58 1.53
CA THR A 106 5.75 2.22 1.45
C THR A 106 7.13 2.15 2.10
N LEU A 107 8.00 3.16 1.94
CA LEU A 107 9.32 3.21 2.58
C LEU A 107 9.17 3.22 4.12
N ILE A 108 8.24 4.01 4.64
CA ILE A 108 7.92 4.05 6.08
C ILE A 108 7.42 2.68 6.57
N LEU A 109 6.50 2.05 5.83
CA LEU A 109 5.99 0.74 6.17
C LEU A 109 7.09 -0.33 6.14
N VAL A 110 7.96 -0.33 5.13
CA VAL A 110 9.08 -1.30 5.03
C VAL A 110 10.06 -1.16 6.19
N PHE A 111 10.34 0.07 6.63
CA PHE A 111 11.11 0.31 7.85
C PHE A 111 10.44 -0.37 9.05
N ILE A 112 9.15 -0.11 9.26
CA ILE A 112 8.39 -0.68 10.37
C ILE A 112 8.36 -2.22 10.29
N LEU A 113 8.16 -2.80 9.11
CA LEU A 113 8.16 -4.26 8.91
C LEU A 113 9.51 -4.88 9.30
N GLY A 114 10.62 -4.23 8.92
CA GLY A 114 11.96 -4.64 9.35
C GLY A 114 12.12 -4.62 10.87
N SER A 115 11.62 -3.57 11.53
CA SER A 115 11.62 -3.46 13.00
C SER A 115 10.80 -4.57 13.67
N LEU A 116 9.64 -4.92 13.11
CA LEU A 116 8.77 -5.98 13.63
C LEU A 116 9.41 -7.36 13.58
N VAL A 117 10.18 -7.63 12.53
CA VAL A 117 10.95 -8.88 12.40
C VAL A 117 11.95 -9.03 13.55
N TYR A 118 12.57 -7.94 14.00
CA TYR A 118 13.45 -7.96 15.17
C TYR A 118 12.70 -8.28 16.47
N TRP A 119 11.55 -7.64 16.69
CA TRP A 119 10.70 -7.88 17.88
C TRP A 119 10.07 -9.28 17.95
N GLY A 120 10.36 -10.17 17.00
CA GLY A 120 9.97 -11.58 17.04
C GLY A 120 8.65 -11.89 16.34
N PHE A 121 7.96 -10.89 15.80
CA PHE A 121 6.80 -11.11 14.96
C PHE A 121 7.28 -11.47 13.55
N LEU A 122 7.39 -12.76 13.22
CA LEU A 122 7.80 -13.19 11.87
C LEU A 122 6.62 -13.24 10.89
N LEU A 123 5.52 -13.84 11.33
CA LEU A 123 4.36 -14.08 10.46
C LEU A 123 3.63 -12.78 10.08
N LEU A 124 3.57 -11.83 11.01
CA LEU A 124 2.86 -10.56 10.84
C LEU A 124 3.50 -9.65 9.77
N PRO A 125 4.80 -9.32 9.80
CA PRO A 125 5.41 -8.49 8.77
C PRO A 125 5.47 -9.18 7.41
N VAL A 126 5.61 -10.51 7.36
CA VAL A 126 5.50 -11.27 6.11
C VAL A 126 4.09 -11.13 5.53
N ALA A 127 3.04 -11.37 6.32
CA ALA A 127 1.65 -11.25 5.86
C ALA A 127 1.33 -9.82 5.38
N ILE A 128 1.73 -8.79 6.14
CA ILE A 128 1.53 -7.39 5.74
C ILE A 128 2.29 -7.08 4.46
N SER A 129 3.51 -7.59 4.29
CA SER A 129 4.28 -7.37 3.06
C SER A 129 3.60 -7.94 1.81
N VAL A 130 2.97 -9.12 1.93
CA VAL A 130 2.19 -9.74 0.84
C VAL A 130 0.94 -8.93 0.54
N ILE A 131 0.20 -8.49 1.57
CA ILE A 131 -0.97 -7.62 1.38
C ILE A 131 -0.55 -6.33 0.68
N MET A 132 0.51 -5.68 1.15
CA MET A 132 1.06 -4.48 0.51
C MET A 132 1.40 -4.75 -0.95
N LEU A 133 2.05 -5.87 -1.25
CA LEU A 133 2.40 -6.27 -2.62
C LEU A 133 1.15 -6.36 -3.50
N ILE A 134 0.07 -6.97 -3.01
CA ILE A 134 -1.21 -7.07 -3.72
C ILE A 134 -1.78 -5.67 -4.00
N PHE A 135 -1.86 -4.78 -3.00
CA PHE A 135 -2.35 -3.41 -3.20
C PHE A 135 -1.50 -2.62 -4.19
N LEU A 136 -0.17 -2.80 -4.14
CA LEU A 136 0.77 -2.18 -5.06
C LEU A 136 0.58 -2.69 -6.49
N ALA A 137 0.39 -4.00 -6.66
CA ALA A 137 0.12 -4.67 -7.93
C ALA A 137 -1.19 -4.16 -8.54
N LEU A 138 -2.29 -4.22 -7.78
CA LEU A 138 -3.62 -3.77 -8.21
C LEU A 138 -3.63 -2.31 -8.68
N LYS A 139 -2.92 -1.41 -7.99
CA LYS A 139 -2.82 -0.01 -8.43
C LYS A 139 -2.28 0.13 -9.86
N ALA A 140 -1.41 -0.77 -10.33
CA ALA A 140 -0.94 -0.72 -11.71
C ALA A 140 -2.00 -1.19 -12.70
N GLU A 141 -2.74 -2.25 -12.37
CA GLU A 141 -3.84 -2.72 -13.20
C GLU A 141 -4.93 -1.67 -13.32
N PHE A 142 -5.33 -1.04 -12.22
CA PHE A 142 -6.30 0.07 -12.24
C PHE A 142 -5.81 1.25 -13.09
N ARG A 143 -4.52 1.59 -13.04
CA ARG A 143 -3.98 2.68 -13.88
C ARG A 143 -3.91 2.30 -15.35
N ALA A 144 -3.58 1.05 -15.65
CA ALA A 144 -3.56 0.53 -17.01
C ALA A 144 -4.98 0.43 -17.60
N PHE A 145 -5.96 0.07 -16.78
CA PHE A 145 -7.37 0.03 -17.14
C PHE A 145 -7.94 1.45 -17.31
N ALA A 146 -7.70 2.34 -16.34
CA ALA A 146 -8.11 3.74 -16.41
C ALA A 146 -7.45 4.49 -17.59
N GLY A 147 -6.24 4.12 -17.99
CA GLY A 147 -5.58 4.70 -19.16
C GLY A 147 -6.15 4.25 -20.51
N LYS A 148 -7.04 3.25 -20.53
CA LYS A 148 -7.74 2.77 -21.72
C LYS A 148 -9.17 3.32 -21.85
N ILE A 149 -9.69 3.95 -20.80
CA ILE A 149 -11.04 4.53 -20.76
C ILE A 149 -10.90 6.01 -21.08
N ASP A 150 -11.69 6.52 -22.02
CA ASP A 150 -11.72 7.95 -22.33
C ASP A 150 -12.28 8.73 -21.13
N GLN A 151 -11.80 9.95 -20.91
CA GLN A 151 -12.28 10.77 -19.79
C GLN A 151 -13.78 11.03 -19.90
N GLU A 152 -14.29 11.21 -21.12
CA GLU A 152 -15.70 11.43 -21.38
C GLU A 152 -16.54 10.21 -20.97
N ASP A 153 -16.10 9.00 -21.29
CA ASP A 153 -16.76 7.75 -20.91
C ASP A 153 -16.77 7.56 -19.39
N PHE A 154 -15.67 7.91 -18.72
CA PHE A 154 -15.58 7.84 -17.26
C PHE A 154 -16.57 8.81 -16.58
N TYR A 155 -16.67 10.05 -17.06
CA TYR A 155 -17.66 11.00 -16.56
C TYR A 155 -19.09 10.56 -16.85
N ALA A 156 -19.34 9.97 -18.01
CA ALA A 156 -20.65 9.45 -18.38
C ALA A 156 -21.07 8.27 -17.48
N ALA A 157 -20.16 7.34 -17.21
CA ALA A 157 -20.37 6.22 -16.27
C ALA A 157 -20.64 6.73 -14.84
N ILE A 158 -19.89 7.72 -14.36
CA ILE A 158 -20.15 8.34 -13.04
C ILE A 158 -21.52 9.02 -12.99
N LYS A 159 -21.87 9.83 -13.99
CA LYS A 159 -23.19 10.47 -14.07
C LYS A 159 -24.30 9.43 -14.07
N PHE A 160 -24.15 8.37 -14.86
CA PHE A 160 -25.09 7.26 -14.92
C PHE A 160 -25.26 6.55 -13.57
N ALA A 161 -24.15 6.26 -12.88
CA ALA A 161 -24.16 5.66 -11.55
C ALA A 161 -24.84 6.56 -10.51
N ILE A 162 -24.54 7.85 -10.51
CA ILE A 162 -25.16 8.83 -9.61
C ILE A 162 -26.68 8.89 -9.85
N ILE A 163 -27.11 9.06 -11.11
CA ILE A 163 -28.54 9.10 -11.45
C ILE A 163 -29.21 7.80 -11.02
N THR A 164 -28.59 6.65 -11.28
CA THR A 164 -29.12 5.34 -10.89
C THR A 164 -29.27 5.21 -9.37
N VAL A 165 -28.24 5.53 -8.60
CA VAL A 165 -28.26 5.42 -7.13
C VAL A 165 -29.27 6.37 -6.50
N ILE A 166 -29.55 7.52 -7.12
CA ILE A 166 -30.54 8.48 -6.63
C ILE A 166 -31.97 8.10 -7.06
N VAL A 167 -32.16 7.76 -8.34
CA VAL A 167 -33.49 7.51 -8.93
C VAL A 167 -34.05 6.15 -8.50
N LEU A 168 -33.22 5.11 -8.44
CA LEU A 168 -33.64 3.75 -8.07
C LEU A 168 -34.34 3.64 -6.70
N PRO A 169 -33.86 4.25 -5.60
CA PRO A 169 -34.58 4.24 -4.33
C PRO A 169 -35.84 5.12 -4.33
N LEU A 170 -35.89 6.16 -5.16
CA LEU A 170 -37.07 7.04 -5.30
C LEU A 170 -38.20 6.39 -6.12
N LEU A 171 -37.88 5.36 -6.92
CA LEU A 171 -38.87 4.67 -7.75
C LEU A 171 -39.80 3.78 -6.90
N PRO A 172 -41.13 4.01 -6.96
CA PRO A 172 -42.10 3.20 -6.23
C PRO A 172 -42.15 1.78 -6.79
N ASP A 173 -42.12 0.80 -5.90
CA ASP A 173 -42.18 -0.63 -6.24
C ASP A 173 -43.61 -1.11 -6.42
N LYS A 174 -44.39 -0.42 -7.26
CA LYS A 174 -45.79 -0.73 -7.52
C LYS A 174 -46.06 -0.68 -9.02
N THR A 175 -46.86 -1.62 -9.50
CA THR A 175 -47.41 -1.61 -10.86
C THR A 175 -48.58 -0.63 -10.93
N PHE A 176 -48.68 0.09 -12.05
CA PHE A 176 -49.75 1.06 -12.29
C PHE A 176 -50.87 0.45 -13.16
N PRO A 177 -52.16 0.63 -12.81
CA PRO A 177 -53.29 0.21 -13.65
C PRO A 177 -53.44 1.12 -14.90
N PRO A 178 -53.91 0.63 -16.07
CA PRO A 178 -54.86 -0.49 -16.29
C PRO A 178 -54.26 -1.82 -16.74
N LEU A 179 -52.95 -1.88 -17.02
CA LEU A 179 -52.31 -3.10 -17.53
C LEU A 179 -51.49 -3.87 -16.48
N ASP A 180 -51.18 -3.29 -15.32
CA ASP A 180 -50.46 -3.96 -14.21
C ASP A 180 -49.10 -4.62 -14.58
N VAL A 181 -48.57 -4.37 -15.80
CA VAL A 181 -47.33 -4.96 -16.31
C VAL A 181 -46.11 -4.06 -16.05
N PHE A 182 -46.31 -2.74 -15.90
CA PHE A 182 -45.21 -1.77 -15.82
C PHE A 182 -44.87 -1.41 -14.37
N ASN A 183 -43.77 -1.96 -13.85
CA ASN A 183 -43.16 -1.55 -12.58
C ASN A 183 -41.97 -0.62 -12.89
N PRO A 184 -42.00 0.67 -12.50
CA PRO A 184 -40.93 1.63 -12.78
C PRO A 184 -39.56 1.19 -12.26
N ARG A 185 -39.50 0.53 -11.11
CA ARG A 185 -38.26 0.00 -10.54
C ARG A 185 -37.70 -1.14 -11.40
N LYS A 186 -38.55 -2.04 -11.92
CA LYS A 186 -38.14 -3.12 -12.84
C LYS A 186 -37.63 -2.57 -14.18
N ILE A 187 -38.30 -1.57 -14.73
CA ILE A 187 -37.87 -0.90 -15.97
C ILE A 187 -36.51 -0.25 -15.75
N TRP A 188 -36.31 0.40 -14.60
CA TRP A 188 -35.03 1.01 -14.27
C TRP A 188 -33.90 -0.01 -14.12
N TYR A 189 -34.15 -1.18 -13.51
CA TYR A 189 -33.17 -2.29 -13.50
C TYR A 189 -32.78 -2.73 -14.92
N MET A 190 -33.73 -2.77 -15.87
CA MET A 190 -33.42 -3.07 -17.28
C MET A 190 -32.55 -1.97 -17.91
N VAL A 191 -32.82 -0.70 -17.64
CA VAL A 191 -32.00 0.42 -18.13
C VAL A 191 -30.58 0.32 -17.58
N VAL A 192 -30.41 -0.01 -16.30
CA VAL A 192 -29.10 -0.22 -15.66
C VAL A 192 -28.34 -1.38 -16.30
N LEU A 193 -29.02 -2.51 -16.55
CA LEU A 193 -28.41 -3.65 -17.22
C LEU A 193 -27.98 -3.34 -18.65
N ILE A 194 -28.86 -2.73 -19.45
CA ILE A 194 -28.58 -2.45 -20.87
C ILE A 194 -27.47 -1.41 -20.99
N ALA A 195 -27.55 -0.31 -20.22
CA ALA A 195 -26.53 0.72 -20.22
C ALA A 195 -25.19 0.20 -19.70
N GLY A 196 -25.19 -0.64 -18.66
CA GLY A 196 -23.97 -1.25 -18.11
C GLY A 196 -23.27 -2.23 -19.04
N ILE A 197 -23.97 -2.82 -20.02
CA ILE A 197 -23.40 -3.69 -21.06
C ILE A 197 -22.97 -2.88 -22.30
N SER A 198 -23.60 -1.72 -22.53
CA SER A 198 -23.31 -0.85 -23.67
C SER A 198 -22.11 0.08 -23.46
N PHE A 199 -21.64 0.21 -22.21
CA PHE A 199 -20.36 0.82 -21.83
C PHE A 199 -19.24 -0.22 -21.89
#